data_AF-A0A5M9HYT6-F1
#
_entry.id   AF-A0A5M9HYT6-F1
#
_cell.length_a   1.000
_cell.length_b   1.000
_cell.length_c   1.000
_cell.angle_alpha   90.00
_cell.angle_beta   90.00
_cell.angle_gamma   90.00
#
_symmetry.space_group_name_H-M   'P 1'
#
loop_
_entity.id
_entity.type
_entity.pdbx_description
1 polymer ?
#
loop_
_entity_poly.entity_id
_entity_poly.type
_entity_poly.pdbx_seq_one_letter_code
_entity_poly.pdbx_strand_id
1 'polypeptide(L)'
;MVMMGGTIAMRGNVSPMGEANVTGDPEACDKVFLSGMDVTAVGLDVTMKVRLKREHMEWLNRRRSARAAKAVSFLNRALEYYWYGNQMQNYCIDDCPLHDPLAAMYAGTTGILRTETRRARVECEGTYTRGMIVTDLREHPIPGGDIHFAVEADADRAIREFLSAFWEEESNKTV
;
A
#
# COMPACT_ATOMS: atom_id res chain seq x y z
N MET A 1 -5.06 -7.45 12.05
CA MET A 1 -3.77 -7.47 11.34
C MET A 1 -3.91 -6.66 10.07
N VAL A 2 -2.96 -5.78 9.75
CA VAL A 2 -2.94 -5.05 8.48
C VAL A 2 -1.79 -5.57 7.64
N MET A 3 -2.06 -5.96 6.40
CA MET A 3 -1.06 -6.42 5.44
C MET A 3 -1.05 -5.53 4.19
N MET A 4 0.13 -5.32 3.62
CA MET A 4 0.25 -4.83 2.25
C MET A 4 0.28 -6.03 1.32
N GLY A 5 -0.63 -6.07 0.36
CA GLY A 5 -0.60 -7.08 -0.68
C GLY A 5 -1.96 -7.34 -1.32
N GLY A 6 -1.89 -7.99 -2.47
CA GLY A 6 -3.06 -8.39 -3.23
C GLY A 6 -3.68 -7.30 -4.08
N THR A 7 -4.67 -7.70 -4.84
CA THR A 7 -5.54 -6.84 -5.63
C THR A 7 -6.87 -7.54 -5.86
N ILE A 8 -7.98 -6.80 -5.88
CA ILE A 8 -9.32 -7.37 -6.17
C ILE A 8 -9.97 -6.80 -7.43
N ALA A 9 -9.59 -5.60 -7.87
CA ALA A 9 -10.12 -4.96 -9.08
C ALA A 9 -9.04 -4.35 -9.97
N MET A 10 -7.78 -4.26 -9.51
CA MET A 10 -6.64 -3.81 -10.31
C MET A 10 -5.85 -4.99 -10.89
N ARG A 11 -5.07 -4.74 -11.95
CA ARG A 11 -4.06 -5.67 -12.44
C ARG A 11 -3.01 -5.98 -11.38
N GLY A 12 -2.42 -7.18 -11.45
CA GLY A 12 -1.23 -7.53 -10.69
C GLY A 12 0.03 -6.78 -11.14
N ASN A 13 1.12 -6.92 -10.37
CA ASN A 13 2.43 -6.32 -10.67
C ASN A 13 3.54 -7.36 -10.90
N VAL A 14 3.28 -8.65 -10.66
CA VAL A 14 4.19 -9.76 -11.02
C VAL A 14 3.62 -10.60 -12.15
N SER A 15 2.31 -10.82 -12.14
CA SER A 15 1.57 -11.41 -13.25
C SER A 15 0.34 -10.53 -13.55
N PRO A 16 -0.43 -10.79 -14.62
CA PRO A 16 -1.63 -10.01 -14.91
C PRO A 16 -2.63 -9.96 -13.74
N MET A 17 -2.67 -11.01 -12.90
CA MET A 17 -3.61 -11.17 -11.80
C MET A 17 -2.96 -11.18 -10.41
N GLY A 18 -1.64 -11.40 -10.33
CA GLY A 18 -0.92 -11.60 -9.08
C GLY A 18 -0.14 -10.35 -8.63
N GLU A 19 -0.38 -9.94 -7.39
CA GLU A 19 0.45 -8.97 -6.67
C GLU A 19 1.67 -9.69 -6.04
N ALA A 20 2.81 -9.01 -5.97
CA ALA A 20 4.10 -9.56 -5.57
C ALA A 20 4.11 -10.31 -4.23
N ASN A 21 3.60 -9.71 -3.15
CA ASN A 21 3.61 -10.33 -1.82
C ASN A 21 2.71 -11.58 -1.77
N VAL A 22 1.50 -11.49 -2.34
CA VAL A 22 0.59 -12.64 -2.41
C VAL A 22 1.14 -13.73 -3.33
N THR A 23 1.76 -13.36 -4.46
CA THR A 23 2.37 -14.31 -5.41
C THR A 23 3.63 -14.97 -4.85
N GLY A 24 4.32 -14.30 -3.93
CA GLY A 24 5.51 -14.83 -3.25
C GLY A 24 5.23 -16.11 -2.47
N ASP A 25 4.07 -16.18 -1.80
CA ASP A 25 3.58 -17.39 -1.12
C ASP A 25 2.03 -17.41 -1.05
N PRO A 26 1.35 -17.83 -2.13
CA PRO A 26 -0.12 -17.90 -2.18
C PRO A 26 -0.71 -18.81 -1.11
N GLU A 27 -0.05 -19.93 -0.81
CA GLU A 27 -0.50 -20.91 0.17
C GLU A 27 -0.48 -20.34 1.59
N ALA A 28 0.56 -19.57 1.95
CA ALA A 28 0.60 -18.86 3.22
C ALA A 28 -0.48 -17.78 3.28
N CYS A 29 -0.68 -17.02 2.21
CA CYS A 29 -1.71 -15.99 2.16
C CYS A 29 -3.12 -16.58 2.30
N ASP A 30 -3.43 -17.70 1.63
CA ASP A 30 -4.72 -18.39 1.75
C ASP A 30 -4.96 -18.90 3.19
N LYS A 31 -3.92 -19.44 3.84
CA LYS A 31 -4.01 -19.84 5.26
C LYS A 31 -4.29 -18.66 6.18
N VAL A 32 -3.68 -17.50 5.93
CA VAL A 32 -3.98 -16.26 6.66
C VAL A 32 -5.44 -15.86 6.45
N PHE A 33 -5.95 -15.91 5.22
CA PHE A 33 -7.33 -15.55 4.94
C PHE A 33 -8.32 -16.50 5.64
N LEU A 34 -7.98 -17.79 5.72
CA LEU A 34 -8.80 -18.81 6.39
C LEU A 34 -8.59 -18.87 7.92
N SER A 35 -7.70 -18.07 8.48
CA SER A 35 -7.32 -18.17 9.90
C SER A 35 -8.39 -17.72 10.89
N GLY A 36 -9.38 -16.95 10.42
CA GLY A 36 -10.36 -16.27 11.28
C GLY A 36 -9.82 -15.03 12.00
N MET A 37 -8.59 -14.60 11.70
CA MET A 37 -8.06 -13.33 12.16
C MET A 37 -8.82 -12.16 11.52
N ASP A 38 -8.94 -11.06 12.24
CA ASP A 38 -9.35 -9.77 11.66
C ASP A 38 -8.22 -9.25 10.76
N VAL A 39 -8.37 -9.38 9.44
CA VAL A 39 -7.34 -9.04 8.45
C VAL A 39 -7.83 -7.90 7.55
N THR A 40 -7.00 -6.86 7.45
CA THR A 40 -7.13 -5.82 6.43
C THR A 40 -6.04 -5.94 5.39
N ALA A 41 -6.42 -6.12 4.12
CA ALA A 41 -5.52 -6.11 2.98
C ALA A 41 -5.52 -4.73 2.31
N VAL A 42 -4.34 -4.10 2.31
CA VAL A 42 -4.06 -2.84 1.62
C VAL A 42 -3.35 -3.18 0.31
N GLY A 43 -4.15 -3.38 -0.73
CA GLY A 43 -3.71 -3.88 -2.03
C GLY A 43 -3.44 -2.81 -3.09
N LEU A 44 -3.09 -3.27 -4.30
CA LEU A 44 -2.78 -2.41 -5.44
C LEU A 44 -3.91 -1.45 -5.81
N ASP A 45 -5.17 -1.85 -5.55
CA ASP A 45 -6.38 -1.05 -5.75
C ASP A 45 -6.29 0.36 -5.16
N VAL A 46 -5.57 0.51 -4.03
CA VAL A 46 -5.35 1.79 -3.36
C VAL A 46 -3.90 2.25 -3.40
N THR A 47 -2.93 1.35 -3.25
CA THR A 47 -1.52 1.76 -3.13
C THR A 47 -0.99 2.38 -4.42
N MET A 48 -1.51 1.97 -5.58
CA MET A 48 -1.11 2.54 -6.86
C MET A 48 -1.61 3.98 -7.07
N LYS A 49 -2.62 4.41 -6.29
CA LYS A 49 -3.24 5.73 -6.35
C LYS A 49 -2.54 6.75 -5.43
N VAL A 50 -1.84 6.29 -4.38
CA VAL A 50 -1.11 7.16 -3.45
C VAL A 50 0.34 7.26 -3.90
N ARG A 51 0.73 8.40 -4.48
CA ARG A 51 2.03 8.54 -5.15
C ARG A 51 2.94 9.55 -4.45
N LEU A 52 4.11 9.09 -4.04
CA LEU A 52 5.19 9.95 -3.56
C LEU A 52 5.98 10.49 -4.74
N LYS A 53 5.94 11.80 -4.93
CA LYS A 53 6.57 12.50 -6.03
C LYS A 53 7.85 13.21 -5.59
N ARG A 54 8.70 13.56 -6.57
CA ARG A 54 9.89 14.40 -6.36
C ARG A 54 9.58 15.70 -5.60
N GLU A 55 8.47 16.36 -5.93
CA GLU A 55 8.03 17.61 -5.26
C GLU A 55 7.83 17.46 -3.74
N HIS A 56 7.36 16.29 -3.28
CA HIS A 56 7.19 16.00 -1.85
C HIS A 56 8.55 15.88 -1.14
N MET A 57 9.53 15.26 -1.81
CA MET A 57 10.89 15.14 -1.27
C MET A 57 11.60 16.49 -1.25
N GLU A 58 11.42 17.32 -2.26
CA GLU A 58 11.92 18.69 -2.26
C GLU A 58 11.33 19.53 -1.11
N TRP A 59 10.03 19.34 -0.83
CA TRP A 59 9.38 19.96 0.32
C TRP A 59 10.00 19.51 1.64
N LEU A 60 10.22 18.20 1.84
CA LEU A 60 10.90 17.67 3.03
C LEU A 60 12.34 18.18 3.15
N ASN A 61 13.05 18.31 2.04
CA ASN A 61 14.41 18.83 2.04
C ASN A 61 14.48 20.29 2.55
N ARG A 62 13.39 21.04 2.47
CA ARG A 62 13.30 22.41 3.00
C ARG A 62 12.73 22.48 4.42
N ARG A 63 11.89 21.53 4.83
CA ARG A 63 11.03 21.64 6.03
C ARG A 63 11.20 20.53 7.08
N ARG A 64 12.01 19.52 6.81
CA ARG A 64 12.23 18.41 7.77
C ARG A 64 12.73 18.92 9.12
N SER A 65 12.37 18.21 10.18
CA SER A 65 12.95 18.44 11.50
C SER A 65 14.43 18.00 11.54
N ALA A 66 15.20 18.55 12.47
CA ALA A 66 16.59 18.13 12.69
C ALA A 66 16.69 16.63 13.02
N ARG A 67 15.70 16.10 13.75
CA ARG A 67 15.59 14.67 14.09
C ARG A 67 15.39 13.80 12.83
N ALA A 68 14.62 14.27 11.87
CA ALA A 68 14.33 13.53 10.63
C ALA A 68 15.45 13.62 9.58
N ALA A 69 16.50 14.44 9.80
CA ALA A 69 17.51 14.73 8.78
C ALA A 69 18.18 13.48 8.18
N LYS A 70 18.52 12.50 9.01
CA LYS A 70 19.13 11.24 8.56
C LYS A 70 18.15 10.39 7.75
N ALA A 71 16.90 10.31 8.19
CA ALA A 71 15.85 9.54 7.51
C ALA A 71 15.53 10.14 6.14
N VAL A 72 15.37 11.46 6.05
CA VAL A 72 15.11 12.14 4.76
C VAL A 72 16.30 12.00 3.80
N SER A 73 17.54 12.07 4.30
CA SER A 73 18.73 11.81 3.48
C SER A 73 18.75 10.39 2.91
N PHE A 74 18.40 9.39 3.73
CA PHE A 74 18.24 8.01 3.28
C PHE A 74 17.14 7.89 2.22
N LEU A 75 15.97 8.49 2.45
CA LEU A 75 14.85 8.46 1.51
C LEU A 75 15.23 9.04 0.15
N ASN A 76 15.93 10.18 0.10
CA ASN A 76 16.40 10.74 -1.18
C ASN A 76 17.22 9.73 -1.98
N ARG A 77 18.16 9.04 -1.32
CA ARG A 77 19.03 8.04 -1.97
C ARG A 77 18.25 6.78 -2.38
N ALA A 78 17.36 6.29 -1.53
CA ALA A 78 16.58 5.08 -1.81
C ALA A 78 15.58 5.31 -2.96
N LEU A 79 14.96 6.49 -2.99
CA LEU A 79 13.94 6.84 -3.99
C LEU A 79 14.52 7.05 -5.38
N GLU A 80 15.80 7.41 -5.53
CA GLU A 80 16.46 7.44 -6.84
C GLU A 80 16.35 6.08 -7.55
N TYR A 81 16.65 4.99 -6.84
CA TYR A 81 16.53 3.63 -7.38
C TYR A 81 15.07 3.24 -7.60
N TYR A 82 14.19 3.61 -6.66
CA TYR A 82 12.80 3.21 -6.74
C TYR A 82 12.06 3.92 -7.89
N TRP A 83 12.29 5.22 -8.09
CA TRP A 83 11.77 5.97 -9.22
C TRP A 83 12.29 5.43 -10.55
N TYR A 84 13.59 5.11 -10.64
CA TYR A 84 14.14 4.50 -11.84
C TYR A 84 13.46 3.16 -12.18
N GLY A 85 13.32 2.27 -11.21
CA GLY A 85 12.63 0.98 -11.40
C GLY A 85 11.16 1.17 -11.79
N ASN A 86 10.46 2.11 -11.13
CA ASN A 86 9.07 2.42 -11.44
C ASN A 86 8.91 3.03 -12.85
N GLN A 87 9.86 3.86 -13.30
CA GLN A 87 9.87 4.39 -14.65
C GLN A 87 10.04 3.29 -15.69
N MET A 88 10.98 2.36 -15.46
CA MET A 88 11.21 1.25 -16.39
C MET A 88 10.01 0.30 -16.50
N GLN A 89 9.31 0.05 -15.40
CA GLN A 89 8.22 -0.93 -15.36
C GLN A 89 6.84 -0.33 -15.68
N ASN A 90 6.60 0.93 -15.30
CA ASN A 90 5.27 1.55 -15.35
C ASN A 90 5.23 2.86 -16.15
N TYR A 91 6.34 3.30 -16.76
CA TYR A 91 6.45 4.59 -17.47
C TYR A 91 6.08 5.81 -16.61
N CYS A 92 6.21 5.71 -15.29
CA CYS A 92 5.99 6.83 -14.39
C CYS A 92 7.28 7.61 -14.19
N ILE A 93 7.24 8.93 -14.39
CA ILE A 93 8.41 9.81 -14.24
C ILE A 93 8.30 10.53 -12.89
N ASP A 94 9.39 10.52 -12.11
CA ASP A 94 9.52 11.29 -10.86
C ASP A 94 8.47 11.00 -9.78
N ASP A 95 7.86 9.82 -9.81
CA ASP A 95 6.96 9.34 -8.78
C ASP A 95 7.10 7.83 -8.52
N CYS A 96 6.63 7.41 -7.34
CA CYS A 96 6.45 6.01 -7.00
C CYS A 96 5.19 5.81 -6.13
N PRO A 97 4.53 4.66 -6.22
CA PRO A 97 3.44 4.32 -5.31
C PRO A 97 3.96 4.12 -3.87
N LEU A 98 3.13 4.46 -2.88
CA LEU A 98 3.37 4.11 -1.48
C LEU A 98 2.62 2.82 -1.16
N HIS A 99 3.30 1.68 -1.30
CA HIS A 99 2.76 0.36 -0.95
C HIS A 99 2.78 0.15 0.56
N ASP A 100 3.90 -0.34 1.09
CA ASP A 100 4.03 -0.71 2.51
C ASP A 100 3.80 0.46 3.47
N PRO A 101 4.27 1.70 3.18
CA PRO A 101 3.99 2.83 4.06
C PRO A 101 2.49 3.12 4.21
N LEU A 102 1.70 2.90 3.16
CA LEU A 102 0.25 3.11 3.23
C LEU A 102 -0.44 2.11 4.16
N ALA A 103 -0.03 0.84 4.11
CA ALA A 103 -0.51 -0.19 5.03
C ALA A 103 -0.10 0.10 6.48
N ALA A 104 1.17 0.50 6.68
CA ALA A 104 1.68 0.85 8.01
C ALA A 104 0.95 2.07 8.61
N MET A 105 0.71 3.12 7.81
CA MET A 105 -0.06 4.28 8.26
C MET A 105 -1.50 3.90 8.60
N TYR A 106 -2.16 3.08 7.77
CA TYR A 106 -3.54 2.68 8.02
C TYR A 106 -3.72 1.91 9.34
N ALA A 107 -2.69 1.18 9.79
CA ALA A 107 -2.73 0.50 11.07
C ALA A 107 -2.83 1.46 12.28
N GLY A 108 -2.38 2.71 12.14
CA GLY A 108 -2.40 3.72 13.21
C GLY A 108 -3.32 4.93 12.96
N THR A 109 -3.71 5.17 11.71
CA THR A 109 -4.39 6.41 11.30
C THR A 109 -5.71 6.11 10.60
N THR A 110 -6.78 6.74 11.09
CA THR A 110 -8.13 6.59 10.52
C THR A 110 -8.38 7.59 9.39
N GLY A 111 -9.27 7.22 8.47
CA GLY A 111 -9.77 8.12 7.42
C GLY A 111 -8.82 8.40 6.26
N ILE A 112 -7.73 7.64 6.11
CA ILE A 112 -6.89 7.66 4.91
C ILE A 112 -7.34 6.61 3.87
N LEU A 113 -7.99 5.53 4.32
CA LEU A 113 -8.54 4.47 3.46
C LEU A 113 -9.99 4.16 3.84
N ARG A 114 -10.79 3.78 2.84
CA ARG A 114 -12.09 3.12 3.03
C ARG A 114 -11.92 1.64 2.75
N THR A 115 -12.46 0.80 3.64
CA THR A 115 -12.42 -0.64 3.50
C THR A 115 -13.80 -1.24 3.24
N GLU A 116 -13.83 -2.39 2.59
CA GLU A 116 -15.01 -3.23 2.42
C GLU A 116 -14.69 -4.66 2.83
N THR A 117 -15.54 -5.25 3.67
CA THR A 117 -15.43 -6.67 4.03
C THR A 117 -15.92 -7.52 2.88
N ARG A 118 -15.09 -8.46 2.42
CA ARG A 118 -15.48 -9.43 1.40
C ARG A 118 -14.94 -10.81 1.73
N ARG A 119 -15.70 -11.83 1.33
CA ARG A 119 -15.19 -13.21 1.37
C ARG A 119 -14.15 -13.38 0.29
N ALA A 120 -13.00 -13.92 0.66
CA ALA A 120 -11.88 -14.13 -0.25
C ALA A 120 -11.13 -15.43 0.01
N ARG A 121 -10.46 -15.89 -1.05
CA ARG A 121 -9.49 -16.98 -1.10
C ARG A 121 -8.33 -16.56 -2.00
N VAL A 122 -7.22 -17.29 -1.94
CA VAL A 122 -6.10 -17.11 -2.88
C VAL A 122 -6.00 -18.32 -3.79
N GLU A 123 -5.86 -18.09 -5.09
CA GLU A 123 -5.62 -19.15 -6.07
C GLU A 123 -4.19 -19.68 -5.92
N CYS A 124 -4.01 -20.98 -5.66
CA CYS A 124 -2.71 -21.58 -5.35
C CYS A 124 -2.17 -22.52 -6.45
N GLU A 125 -2.98 -22.93 -7.43
CA GLU A 125 -2.64 -24.01 -8.36
C GLU A 125 -2.56 -23.56 -9.82
N GLY A 126 -3.45 -22.67 -10.26
CA GLY A 126 -3.61 -22.33 -11.68
C GLY A 126 -2.38 -21.74 -12.37
N THR A 127 -2.15 -22.10 -13.64
CA THR A 127 -0.97 -21.66 -14.42
C THR A 127 -0.85 -20.14 -14.59
N TYR A 128 -1.98 -19.45 -14.78
CA TYR A 128 -2.00 -18.01 -15.09
C TYR A 128 -2.56 -17.14 -13.96
N THR A 129 -3.19 -17.77 -12.97
CA THR A 129 -3.94 -17.09 -11.90
C THR A 129 -3.39 -17.41 -10.51
N ARG A 130 -2.35 -18.24 -10.38
CA ARG A 130 -1.69 -18.46 -9.08
C ARG A 130 -1.23 -17.13 -8.47
N GLY A 131 -1.61 -16.91 -7.21
CA GLY A 131 -1.41 -15.65 -6.47
C GLY A 131 -2.54 -14.62 -6.64
N MET A 132 -3.58 -14.92 -7.43
CA MET A 132 -4.76 -14.06 -7.52
C MET A 132 -5.60 -14.18 -6.24
N ILE A 133 -6.02 -13.03 -5.71
CA ILE A 133 -7.10 -13.00 -4.71
C ILE A 133 -8.42 -13.14 -5.43
N VAL A 134 -9.18 -14.18 -5.07
CA VAL A 134 -10.50 -14.47 -5.61
C VAL A 134 -11.53 -14.07 -4.57
N THR A 135 -12.37 -13.09 -4.90
CA THR A 135 -13.46 -12.62 -4.05
C THR A 135 -14.80 -12.76 -4.74
N ASP A 136 -15.81 -13.21 -4.00
CA ASP A 136 -17.16 -13.40 -4.51
C ASP A 136 -18.02 -12.15 -4.26
N LEU A 137 -18.45 -11.51 -5.34
CA LEU A 137 -19.16 -10.22 -5.31
C LEU A 137 -20.68 -10.35 -5.25
N ARG A 138 -21.20 -11.57 -5.17
CA ARG A 138 -22.65 -11.84 -5.11
C ARG A 138 -23.20 -11.54 -3.73
N GLU A 139 -24.52 -11.35 -3.64
CA GLU A 139 -25.26 -11.17 -2.37
C GLU A 139 -25.06 -12.36 -1.40
N HIS A 140 -24.89 -13.57 -1.95
CA HIS A 140 -24.69 -14.81 -1.21
C HIS A 140 -23.36 -15.44 -1.62
N PRO A 141 -22.23 -14.97 -1.06
CA PRO A 141 -20.92 -15.42 -1.48
C PRO A 141 -20.61 -16.86 -1.04
N ILE A 142 -19.85 -17.59 -1.85
CA ILE A 142 -19.31 -18.90 -1.47
C ILE A 142 -18.47 -18.81 -0.18
N PRO A 143 -18.28 -19.94 0.54
CA PRO A 143 -17.46 -19.94 1.74
C PRO A 143 -16.02 -19.44 1.49
N GLY A 144 -15.50 -18.66 2.42
CA GLY A 144 -14.17 -18.06 2.38
C GLY A 144 -13.88 -17.31 3.68
N GLY A 145 -12.70 -16.70 3.78
CA GLY A 145 -12.35 -15.83 4.91
C GLY A 145 -12.94 -14.44 4.72
N ASP A 146 -13.46 -13.84 5.79
CA ASP A 146 -13.89 -12.43 5.79
C ASP A 146 -12.67 -11.52 5.91
N ILE A 147 -12.36 -10.80 4.83
CA ILE A 147 -11.19 -9.92 4.75
C ILE A 147 -11.65 -8.50 4.45
N HIS A 148 -11.08 -7.52 5.15
CA HIS A 148 -11.29 -6.11 4.86
C HIS A 148 -10.34 -5.68 3.74
N PHE A 149 -10.86 -5.37 2.56
CA PHE A 149 -10.06 -4.84 1.46
C PHE A 149 -10.13 -3.33 1.45
N ALA A 150 -8.97 -2.66 1.41
CA ALA A 150 -8.94 -1.22 1.12
C ALA A 150 -9.30 -1.00 -0.36
N VAL A 151 -10.36 -0.23 -0.60
CA VAL A 151 -10.94 -0.03 -1.95
C VAL A 151 -10.80 1.42 -2.43
N GLU A 152 -10.71 2.37 -1.49
CA GLU A 152 -10.50 3.79 -1.79
C GLU A 152 -9.45 4.38 -0.86
N ALA A 153 -8.72 5.36 -1.39
CA ALA A 153 -7.72 6.12 -0.66
C ALA A 153 -7.95 7.61 -0.84
N ASP A 154 -7.87 8.36 0.27
CA ASP A 154 -7.62 9.80 0.23
C ASP A 154 -6.11 10.00 0.06
N ALA A 155 -5.68 10.08 -1.20
CA ALA A 155 -4.25 10.14 -1.53
C ALA A 155 -3.56 11.38 -0.94
N ASP A 156 -4.23 12.53 -0.96
CA ASP A 156 -3.67 13.77 -0.43
C ASP A 156 -3.51 13.69 1.08
N ARG A 157 -4.50 13.16 1.80
CA ARG A 157 -4.40 12.95 3.24
C ARG A 157 -3.33 11.91 3.57
N ALA A 158 -3.25 10.81 2.82
CA ALA A 158 -2.23 9.79 3.03
C ALA A 158 -0.81 10.33 2.80
N ILE A 159 -0.60 11.18 1.79
CA ILE A 159 0.69 11.85 1.59
C ILE A 159 0.99 12.81 2.73
N ARG A 160 0.03 13.65 3.15
CA ARG A 160 0.24 14.55 4.30
C ARG A 160 0.58 13.77 5.57
N GLU A 161 -0.12 12.67 5.83
CA GLU A 161 0.17 11.77 6.94
C GLU A 161 1.59 11.21 6.86
N PHE A 162 2.00 10.73 5.69
CA PHE A 162 3.36 10.21 5.49
C PHE A 162 4.42 11.28 5.75
N LEU A 163 4.23 12.48 5.20
CA LEU A 163 5.16 13.59 5.39
C LEU A 163 5.20 14.08 6.84
N SER A 164 4.10 13.95 7.59
CA SER A 164 3.99 14.33 9.01
C SER A 164 5.05 13.66 9.90
N ALA A 165 5.48 12.44 9.55
CA ALA A 165 6.51 11.72 10.30
C ALA A 165 7.91 12.37 10.24
N PHE A 166 8.14 13.30 9.31
CA PHE A 166 9.45 13.88 9.03
C PHE A 166 9.55 15.38 9.31
N TRP A 167 8.44 16.04 9.62
CA TRP A 167 8.43 17.46 9.97
C TRP A 167 7.74 17.66 11.32
N GLU A 168 8.15 18.70 12.03
CA GLU A 168 7.45 19.17 13.22
C GLU A 168 6.97 20.58 12.87
N GLU A 169 5.73 20.92 13.22
CA GLU A 169 5.35 22.33 13.25
C GLU A 169 6.33 23.05 14.17
N GLU A 170 6.91 24.15 13.70
CA GLU A 170 7.62 25.06 14.59
C GLU A 170 6.65 25.45 15.68
N SER A 171 6.82 24.86 16.86
CA SER A 171 6.11 25.23 18.07
C SER A 171 6.21 26.74 18.15
N ASN A 172 5.06 27.42 18.09
CA ASN A 172 4.95 28.86 18.06
C ASN A 172 5.85 29.44 19.16
N LYS A 173 7.09 29.84 18.80
CA LYS A 173 8.04 30.48 19.71
C LYS A 173 7.45 31.86 19.94
N THR A 174 6.50 31.90 20.87
CA THR A 174 5.94 33.12 21.38
C THR A 174 7.11 33.83 22.05
N VAL A 175 7.44 34.98 21.46
CA VAL A 175 8.53 35.90 21.82
C VAL A 175 8.47 36.27 23.29
#